data_AF-A0A0A8GVC6-F1
#
_entry.id   AF-A0A0A8GVC6-F1
#
_cell.length_a   1.000
_cell.length_b   1.000
_cell.length_c   1.000
_cell.angle_alpha   90.00
_cell.angle_beta   90.00
_cell.angle_gamma   90.00
#
_symmetry.space_group_name_H-M   'P 1'
#
loop_
_entity.id
_entity.type
_entity.pdbx_description
1 polymer ?
#
loop_
_entity_poly.entity_id
_entity_poly.type
_entity_poly.pdbx_seq_one_letter_code
_entity_poly.pdbx_strand_id
1 'polypeptide(L)'
;MVELLDGINLEKYMGTWLEMARKPAFFQKTCKSAKAEYELEYKGSTPIIKVKNICTKENGEISHANGKARVKSPRALAVKFSIFMNIFNKANYEIIYIDTNYQVSIVGSPDKKYLWILSRQILAKEQINSLLEIAKQRGFDISDVIFDEY
;
A
#
# COMPACT_ATOMS: atom_id res chain seq x y z
N MET A 1 11.67 2.90 -19.55
CA MET A 1 10.96 1.61 -19.73
C MET A 1 10.69 1.08 -18.33
N VAL A 2 9.44 0.95 -17.91
CA VAL A 2 9.13 0.41 -16.57
C VAL A 2 9.33 -1.10 -16.66
N GLU A 3 10.47 -1.59 -16.17
CA GLU A 3 10.71 -3.03 -16.06
C GLU A 3 9.66 -3.63 -15.12
N LEU A 4 8.82 -4.50 -15.69
CA LEU A 4 7.95 -5.35 -14.91
C LEU A 4 8.84 -6.42 -14.29
N LEU A 5 9.26 -6.24 -13.04
CA LEU A 5 9.85 -7.32 -12.27
C LEU A 5 8.84 -8.49 -12.25
N ASP A 6 9.28 -9.68 -12.66
CA ASP A 6 8.49 -10.93 -12.71
C ASP A 6 7.91 -11.34 -11.33
N GLY A 7 8.37 -10.68 -10.27
CA GLY A 7 7.78 -10.71 -8.94
C GLY A 7 8.36 -9.65 -8.01
N ILE A 8 7.73 -9.49 -6.85
CA ILE A 8 8.25 -8.63 -5.80
C ILE A 8 9.28 -9.38 -4.96
N ASN A 9 10.41 -8.74 -4.70
CA ASN A 9 11.32 -9.17 -3.65
C ASN A 9 10.74 -8.68 -2.31
N LEU A 10 10.21 -9.61 -1.51
CA LEU A 10 9.56 -9.29 -0.25
C LEU A 10 10.50 -8.59 0.73
N GLU A 11 11.74 -9.05 0.83
CA GLU A 11 12.73 -8.48 1.76
C GLU A 11 12.98 -7.01 1.47
N LYS A 12 13.14 -6.65 0.18
CA LYS A 12 13.28 -5.24 -0.24
C LYS A 12 12.01 -4.41 -0.02
N TYR A 13 10.84 -5.04 0.00
CA TYR A 13 9.56 -4.37 0.25
C TYR A 13 9.33 -4.05 1.73
N MET A 14 10.03 -4.72 2.65
CA MET A 14 9.84 -4.55 4.10
C MET A 14 10.25 -3.15 4.59
N GLY A 15 9.90 -2.83 5.84
CA GLY A 15 10.13 -1.54 6.47
C GLY A 15 8.98 -0.55 6.23
N THR A 16 9.29 0.73 6.39
CA THR A 16 8.28 1.80 6.41
C THR A 16 8.02 2.39 5.04
N TRP A 17 6.75 2.60 4.72
CA TRP A 17 6.26 3.34 3.56
C TRP A 17 5.34 4.46 4.02
N LEU A 18 5.58 5.67 3.52
CA LEU A 18 4.72 6.84 3.67
C LEU A 18 3.61 6.77 2.63
N GLU A 19 2.37 7.01 3.04
CA GLU A 19 1.25 7.18 2.13
C GLU A 19 1.29 8.61 1.59
N MET A 20 1.51 8.78 0.29
CA MET A 20 1.62 10.11 -0.33
C MET A 20 0.30 10.58 -0.94
N ALA A 21 -0.47 9.63 -1.44
CA ALA A 21 -1.81 9.89 -1.93
C ALA A 21 -2.63 8.60 -1.90
N ARG A 22 -3.95 8.73 -1.81
CA ARG A 22 -4.87 7.60 -1.86
C ARG A 22 -6.22 7.96 -2.46
N LYS A 23 -6.96 6.94 -2.90
CA LYS A 23 -8.41 7.09 -3.10
C LYS A 23 -9.14 7.17 -1.74
N PRO A 24 -10.36 7.73 -1.70
CA PRO A 24 -11.15 7.80 -0.48
C PRO A 24 -11.40 6.41 0.10
N ALA A 25 -11.00 6.21 1.35
CA ALA A 25 -11.22 4.97 2.08
C ALA A 25 -11.95 5.30 3.39
N PHE A 26 -13.11 4.67 3.63
CA PHE A 26 -13.96 5.00 4.78
C PHE A 26 -13.23 4.84 6.13
N PHE A 27 -12.26 3.91 6.19
CA PHE A 27 -11.45 3.62 7.36
C PHE A 27 -10.25 4.57 7.56
N GLN A 28 -9.97 5.48 6.62
CA GLN A 28 -8.90 6.48 6.72
C GLN A 28 -9.43 7.93 6.67
N LYS A 29 -10.73 8.16 6.81
CA LYS A 29 -11.34 9.50 6.61
C LYS A 29 -10.70 10.61 7.43
N THR A 30 -10.30 10.32 8.68
CA THR A 30 -9.72 11.30 9.60
C THR A 30 -8.20 11.19 9.72
N CYS A 31 -7.55 10.32 8.93
CA CYS A 31 -6.11 10.08 8.99
C CYS A 31 -5.33 11.11 8.16
N LYS A 32 -4.26 11.61 8.76
CA LYS A 32 -3.18 12.38 8.15
C LYS A 32 -1.82 11.74 8.46
N SER A 33 -0.83 12.04 7.64
CA SER A 33 0.56 11.57 7.76
C SER A 33 0.64 10.05 7.96
N ALA A 34 -0.13 9.32 7.16
CA ALA A 34 -0.34 7.89 7.28
C ALA A 34 0.86 7.10 6.75
N LYS A 35 1.32 6.10 7.50
CA LYS A 35 2.40 5.19 7.08
C LYS A 35 2.02 3.74 7.29
N ALA A 36 2.62 2.87 6.49
CA ALA A 36 2.54 1.42 6.63
C ALA A 36 3.92 0.83 6.93
N GLU A 37 4.01 0.01 7.95
CA GLU A 37 5.21 -0.73 8.33
C GLU A 37 5.00 -2.21 8.00
N TYR A 38 5.94 -2.80 7.25
CA TYR A 38 5.91 -4.20 6.85
C TYR A 38 7.08 -4.96 7.47
N GLU A 39 6.79 -6.11 8.09
CA GLU A 39 7.80 -7.01 8.66
C GLU A 39 7.58 -8.42 8.11
N LEU A 40 8.66 -9.07 7.68
CA LEU A 40 8.62 -10.42 7.12
C LEU A 40 8.91 -11.43 8.23
N GLU A 41 7.97 -12.34 8.42
CA GLU A 41 8.11 -13.51 9.30
C GLU A 41 7.98 -14.79 8.51
N TYR A 42 8.41 -15.89 9.13
CA TYR A 42 8.28 -17.23 8.56
C TYR A 42 7.55 -18.14 9.54
N LYS A 43 6.51 -18.82 9.06
CA LYS A 43 5.89 -19.95 9.75
C LYS A 43 6.36 -21.23 9.05
N GLY A 44 7.42 -21.85 9.59
CA GLY A 44 8.15 -22.88 8.85
C GLY A 44 8.78 -22.26 7.61
N SER A 45 8.54 -22.84 6.43
CA SER A 45 8.98 -22.27 5.14
C SER A 45 8.00 -21.26 4.53
N THR A 46 6.86 -20.98 5.18
CA THR A 46 5.82 -20.10 4.62
C THR A 46 6.03 -18.65 5.07
N PRO A 47 6.25 -17.68 4.15
CA PRO A 47 6.35 -16.28 4.51
C PRO A 47 4.99 -15.70 4.94
N ILE A 48 5.00 -14.92 6.00
CA ILE A 48 3.88 -14.14 6.53
C ILE A 48 4.37 -12.71 6.71
N ILE A 49 3.64 -11.75 6.17
CA ILE A 49 3.98 -10.34 6.30
C ILE A 49 3.10 -9.76 7.42
N LYS A 50 3.70 -9.19 8.46
CA LYS A 50 2.98 -8.32 9.40
C LYS A 50 2.82 -6.96 8.76
N VAL A 51 1.65 -6.36 8.94
CA VAL A 51 1.32 -5.02 8.43
C VAL A 51 0.90 -4.18 9.62
N LYS A 52 1.49 -2.99 9.77
CA LYS A 52 1.04 -2.01 10.77
C LYS A 52 0.83 -0.67 10.10
N ASN A 53 -0.42 -0.25 9.99
CA ASN A 53 -0.77 1.08 9.53
C ASN A 53 -0.81 2.02 10.73
N ILE A 54 -0.28 3.22 10.57
CA ILE A 54 -0.23 4.27 11.60
C ILE A 54 -0.66 5.57 10.94
N CYS A 55 -1.46 6.38 11.61
CA CYS A 55 -1.78 7.74 11.16
C CYS A 55 -2.03 8.67 12.35
N THR A 56 -1.96 9.96 12.11
CA THR A 56 -2.40 10.98 13.07
C THR A 56 -3.84 11.37 12.71
N LYS A 57 -4.76 11.30 13.66
CA LYS A 57 -6.14 11.79 13.48
C LYS A 57 -6.19 13.31 13.54
N GLU A 58 -7.28 13.91 13.06
CA GLU A 58 -7.52 15.36 13.14
C GLU A 58 -7.44 15.94 14.57
N ASN A 59 -7.77 15.15 15.59
CA ASN A 59 -7.66 15.54 17.00
C ASN A 59 -6.25 15.36 17.60
N GLY A 60 -5.25 15.00 16.79
CA GLY A 60 -3.87 14.73 17.21
C GLY A 60 -3.64 13.32 17.79
N GLU A 61 -4.66 12.48 17.93
CA GLU A 61 -4.52 11.11 18.41
C GLU A 61 -3.82 10.24 17.36
N ILE A 62 -2.85 9.43 17.79
CA ILE A 62 -2.22 8.42 16.93
C ILE A 62 -3.14 7.19 16.83
N SER A 63 -3.62 6.91 15.62
CA SER A 63 -4.33 5.67 15.31
C SER A 63 -3.37 4.64 14.73
N HIS A 64 -3.62 3.36 15.02
CA HIS A 64 -2.91 2.28 14.39
C HIS A 64 -3.80 1.06 14.13
N ALA A 65 -3.48 0.30 13.10
CA ALA A 65 -4.14 -0.95 12.75
C ALA A 65 -3.11 -2.02 12.42
N ASN A 66 -3.18 -3.16 13.12
CA ASN A 66 -2.29 -4.30 12.90
C ASN A 66 -2.98 -5.34 12.03
N GLY A 67 -2.23 -5.91 11.09
CA GLY A 67 -2.72 -6.86 10.11
C GLY A 67 -1.67 -7.89 9.72
N LYS A 68 -2.09 -8.83 8.89
CA LYS A 68 -1.24 -9.86 8.29
C LYS A 68 -1.54 -9.97 6.81
N ALA A 69 -0.51 -10.17 6.00
CA ALA A 69 -0.62 -10.42 4.58
C ALA A 69 0.04 -11.74 4.18
N ARG A 70 -0.51 -12.37 3.13
CA ARG A 70 0.03 -13.58 2.50
C ARG A 70 0.19 -13.35 1.02
N VAL A 71 1.27 -13.88 0.44
CA VAL A 71 1.49 -13.86 -1.01
C VAL A 71 0.45 -14.73 -1.70
N LYS A 72 -0.13 -14.21 -2.79
CA LYS A 72 -1.09 -14.91 -3.65
C LYS A 72 -0.61 -15.08 -5.07
N SER A 73 0.14 -14.10 -5.56
CA SER A 73 0.85 -14.15 -6.82
C SER A 73 2.09 -13.26 -6.69
N PRO A 74 2.98 -13.22 -7.70
CA PRO A 74 4.21 -12.44 -7.61
C PRO A 74 4.03 -10.95 -7.27
N ARG A 75 2.83 -10.39 -7.43
CA ARG A 75 2.52 -8.97 -7.16
C ARG A 75 1.25 -8.75 -6.34
N ALA A 76 0.61 -9.83 -5.87
CA ALA A 76 -0.65 -9.76 -5.17
C ALA A 76 -0.56 -10.38 -3.78
N LEU A 77 -1.10 -9.67 -2.80
CA LEU A 77 -1.20 -10.08 -1.42
C LEU A 77 -2.68 -10.19 -1.01
N ALA A 78 -2.95 -11.11 -0.09
CA ALA A 78 -4.19 -11.14 0.68
C ALA A 78 -3.91 -10.57 2.07
N VAL A 79 -4.35 -9.34 2.32
CA VAL A 79 -4.12 -8.56 3.54
C VAL A 79 -5.37 -8.57 4.41
N LYS A 80 -5.22 -8.77 5.72
CA LYS A 80 -6.32 -8.65 6.68
C LYS A 80 -5.91 -7.92 7.94
N PHE A 81 -6.84 -7.11 8.47
CA PHE A 81 -6.70 -6.38 9.73
C PHE A 81 -7.60 -6.92 10.85
N SER A 82 -8.50 -7.87 10.54
CA SER A 82 -9.30 -8.58 11.54
C SER A 82 -9.09 -10.08 11.43
N ILE A 83 -8.91 -10.74 12.56
CA ILE A 83 -8.74 -12.20 12.59
C ILE A 83 -10.04 -12.94 12.20
N PHE A 84 -11.20 -12.32 12.47
CA PHE A 84 -12.54 -12.86 12.21
C PHE A 84 -12.97 -12.77 10.74
N MET A 85 -12.26 -12.02 9.90
CA MET A 85 -12.49 -11.99 8.46
C MET A 85 -11.72 -13.10 7.74
N ASN A 86 -12.43 -14.06 7.14
CA ASN A 86 -11.82 -15.12 6.32
C ASN A 86 -11.51 -14.65 4.89
N ILE A 87 -10.63 -13.65 4.75
CA ILE A 87 -10.31 -13.01 3.47
C ILE A 87 -8.99 -13.45 2.85
N PHE A 88 -8.27 -14.38 3.48
CA PHE A 88 -7.02 -14.90 2.91
C PHE A 88 -7.23 -15.71 1.62
N ASN A 89 -8.45 -15.94 1.17
CA ASN A 89 -8.71 -16.63 -0.09
C ASN A 89 -8.73 -15.68 -1.30
N LYS A 90 -8.77 -14.35 -1.09
CA LYS A 90 -8.83 -13.35 -2.17
C LYS A 90 -7.69 -12.35 -2.02
N ALA A 91 -7.00 -12.06 -3.12
CA ALA A 91 -6.08 -10.93 -3.16
C ALA A 91 -6.90 -9.64 -3.08
N ASN A 92 -6.45 -8.70 -2.27
CA ASN A 92 -7.07 -7.39 -2.08
C ASN A 92 -6.03 -6.25 -2.06
N TYR A 93 -4.77 -6.59 -2.32
CA TYR A 93 -3.63 -5.68 -2.35
C TYR A 93 -2.75 -6.10 -3.53
N GLU A 94 -2.68 -5.27 -4.56
CA GLU A 94 -1.90 -5.52 -5.77
C GLU A 94 -0.87 -4.41 -5.94
N ILE A 95 0.40 -4.79 -6.09
CA ILE A 95 1.48 -3.85 -6.40
C ILE A 95 1.45 -3.63 -7.91
N ILE A 96 0.89 -2.50 -8.33
CA ILE A 96 0.66 -2.10 -9.73
C ILE A 96 1.93 -1.53 -10.37
N TYR A 97 2.76 -0.90 -9.56
CA TYR A 97 4.07 -0.38 -9.92
C TYR A 97 4.99 -0.44 -8.71
N ILE A 98 6.27 -0.70 -8.96
CA ILE A 98 7.34 -0.48 -8.01
C ILE A 98 8.59 -0.13 -8.81
N ASP A 99 9.37 0.84 -8.35
CA ASP A 99 10.66 1.13 -8.98
C ASP A 99 11.71 0.08 -8.61
N THR A 100 12.81 0.05 -9.36
CA THR A 100 13.89 -0.93 -9.19
C THR A 100 14.58 -0.84 -7.83
N ASN A 101 14.53 0.33 -7.19
CA ASN A 101 15.14 0.61 -5.89
C ASN A 101 14.15 0.52 -4.71
N TYR A 102 12.89 0.14 -4.94
CA TYR A 102 11.87 -0.01 -3.89
C TYR A 102 11.67 1.28 -3.07
N GLN A 103 11.81 2.43 -3.73
CA GLN A 103 11.60 3.77 -3.17
C GLN A 103 10.17 4.24 -3.35
N VAL A 104 9.50 3.83 -4.43
CA VAL A 104 8.12 4.21 -4.75
C VAL A 104 7.30 3.01 -5.21
N SER A 105 6.08 2.90 -4.70
CA SER A 105 5.15 1.81 -5.01
C SER A 105 3.75 2.35 -5.25
N ILE A 106 3.05 1.79 -6.22
CA ILE A 106 1.62 2.04 -6.43
C ILE A 106 0.90 0.75 -6.09
N VAL A 107 -0.05 0.86 -5.16
CA VAL A 107 -0.83 -0.27 -4.68
C VAL A 107 -2.29 -0.02 -4.93
N GLY A 108 -3.04 -1.02 -5.36
CA GLY A 108 -4.49 -0.90 -5.44
C GLY A 108 -5.22 -2.21 -5.18
N SER A 109 -6.54 -2.11 -5.08
CA SER A 109 -7.41 -3.28 -5.02
C SER A 109 -7.80 -3.75 -6.43
N PRO A 110 -8.07 -5.06 -6.63
CA PRO A 110 -8.46 -5.59 -7.93
C PRO A 110 -9.72 -4.92 -8.50
N ASP A 111 -10.66 -4.55 -7.64
CA ASP A 111 -11.92 -3.87 -8.00
C ASP A 111 -11.77 -2.35 -8.21
N LYS A 112 -10.54 -1.83 -8.16
CA LYS A 112 -10.17 -0.42 -8.40
C LYS A 112 -10.76 0.59 -7.41
N LYS A 113 -11.39 0.12 -6.33
CA LYS A 113 -11.98 0.99 -5.30
C LYS A 113 -10.93 1.66 -4.43
N TYR A 114 -9.80 0.99 -4.20
CA TYR A 114 -8.72 1.48 -3.36
C TYR A 114 -7.42 1.61 -4.14
N LEU A 115 -6.70 2.69 -3.86
CA LEU A 115 -5.41 3.03 -4.47
C LEU A 115 -4.59 3.76 -3.42
N TRP A 116 -3.29 3.48 -3.38
CA TRP A 116 -2.29 4.17 -2.57
C TRP A 116 -1.02 4.39 -3.39
N ILE A 117 -0.48 5.60 -3.29
CA ILE A 117 0.88 5.94 -3.70
C ILE A 117 1.73 5.89 -2.44
N LEU A 118 2.70 4.98 -2.41
CA LEU A 118 3.58 4.74 -1.29
C LEU A 118 5.00 5.18 -1.63
N SER A 119 5.69 5.78 -0.67
CA SER A 119 7.08 6.22 -0.85
C SER A 119 7.93 6.01 0.41
N ARG A 120 9.23 5.80 0.25
CA ARG A 120 10.20 5.80 1.37
C ARG A 120 10.55 7.20 1.85
N GLN A 121 10.28 8.22 1.04
CA GLN A 121 10.58 9.63 1.30
C GLN A 121 9.39 10.52 0.90
N ILE A 122 9.32 11.73 1.46
CA ILE A 122 8.30 12.70 1.05
C ILE A 122 8.56 13.08 -0.42
N LEU A 123 7.52 13.00 -1.25
CA LEU A 123 7.56 13.33 -2.67
C LEU A 123 6.97 14.71 -2.94
N ALA A 124 7.51 15.38 -3.95
CA ALA A 124 6.87 16.56 -4.51
C ALA A 124 5.55 16.18 -5.21
N LYS A 125 4.59 17.11 -5.25
CA LYS A 125 3.25 16.86 -5.82
C LYS A 125 3.32 16.45 -7.28
N GLU A 126 4.26 16.99 -8.05
CA GLU A 126 4.50 16.66 -9.46
C GLU A 126 4.94 15.21 -9.65
N GLN A 127 5.76 14.68 -8.73
CA GLN A 127 6.16 13.27 -8.73
C GLN A 127 4.96 12.37 -8.43
N ILE A 128 4.14 12.74 -7.45
CA ILE A 128 2.91 12.02 -7.11
C ILE A 128 1.96 12.00 -8.30
N ASN A 129 1.75 13.13 -8.97
CA ASN A 129 0.91 13.23 -10.17
C ASN A 129 1.40 12.32 -11.30
N SER A 130 2.72 12.25 -11.51
CA SER A 130 3.31 11.36 -12.52
C SER A 130 3.05 9.88 -12.21
N LEU A 131 3.09 9.49 -10.93
CA LEU A 131 2.72 8.15 -10.48
C LEU A 131 1.21 7.88 -10.65
N LEU A 132 0.36 8.87 -10.39
CA LEU A 132 -1.09 8.74 -10.60
C LEU A 132 -1.46 8.51 -12.07
N GLU A 133 -0.72 9.08 -13.02
CA GLU A 133 -0.95 8.77 -14.44
C GLU A 133 -0.65 7.29 -14.78
N ILE A 134 0.32 6.66 -14.10
CA ILE A 134 0.52 5.20 -14.21
C ILE A 134 -0.70 4.45 -13.67
N ALA A 135 -1.25 4.86 -12.52
CA ALA A 135 -2.46 4.25 -11.97
C ALA A 135 -3.66 4.41 -12.92
N LYS A 136 -3.83 5.59 -13.52
CA LYS A 136 -4.88 5.88 -14.50
C LYS A 136 -4.80 4.99 -15.73
N GLN A 137 -3.59 4.77 -16.28
CA GLN A 137 -3.36 3.82 -17.38
C GLN A 137 -3.75 2.38 -17.00
N ARG A 138 -3.88 2.06 -15.71
CA ARG A 138 -4.28 0.75 -15.17
C ARG A 138 -5.75 0.70 -14.75
N GLY A 139 -6.54 1.68 -15.18
CA GLY A 139 -8.00 1.71 -15.04
C GLY A 139 -8.51 2.29 -13.72
N PHE A 140 -7.67 3.00 -12.97
CA PHE A 140 -8.11 3.72 -11.77
C PHE A 140 -8.66 5.10 -12.15
N ASP A 141 -9.80 5.47 -11.59
CA ASP A 141 -10.22 6.87 -11.53
C ASP A 141 -9.38 7.59 -10.47
N ILE A 142 -8.65 8.63 -10.88
CA ILE A 142 -7.76 9.41 -10.02
C ILE A 142 -8.31 10.80 -9.68
N SER A 143 -9.55 11.12 -10.09
CA SER A 143 -10.16 12.45 -9.89
C SER A 143 -10.50 12.78 -8.43
N ASP A 144 -10.65 11.76 -7.60
CA ASP A 144 -11.04 11.84 -6.18
C ASP A 144 -9.86 11.57 -5.22
N VAL A 145 -8.64 11.55 -5.74
CA VAL A 145 -7.45 11.23 -4.96
C VAL A 145 -7.20 12.32 -3.92
N ILE A 146 -6.94 11.87 -2.69
CA ILE A 146 -6.58 12.69 -1.54
C ILE A 146 -5.06 12.62 -1.40
N PHE A 147 -4.41 13.78 -1.35
CA PHE A 147 -2.99 13.90 -1.04
C PHE A 147 -2.83 13.95 0.48
N ASP A 148 -1.87 13.21 0.99
CA ASP A 148 -1.59 13.24 2.42
C ASP A 148 -0.70 14.45 2.79
N GLU A 149 -0.78 14.88 4.04
CA GLU A 149 -0.07 16.04 4.57
C GLU A 149 1.16 15.57 5.36
N TYR A 150 2.35 16.04 4.96
CA TYR A 150 3.64 15.85 5.65
C TYR A 150 4.38 17.18 5.78
#